data_AF-A0A815PNA6-F1
#
_entry.id   AF-A0A815PNA6-F1
#
_cell.length_a   1.000
_cell.length_b   1.000
_cell.length_c   1.000
_cell.angle_alpha   90.00
_cell.angle_beta   90.00
_cell.angle_gamma   90.00
#
_symmetry.space_group_name_H-M   'P 1'
#
loop_
_entity.id
_entity.type
_entity.pdbx_description
1 polymer ?
#
loop_
_entity_poly.entity_id
_entity_poly.type
_entity_poly.pdbx_seq_one_letter_code
_entity_poly.pdbx_strand_id
1 'polypeptide(L)'
;MKYFSLKCDIQFSLHDTNFLPLFRRMSNLEKLTLYLRIENRDRFVDGTFLQNEILVYMPQLHSFTFYICTFINTIGLLHHLSCEDVQRTFTNIGQQHVASIINYISSEEMTCSVFSIPFTFDCLKDIGHTIPNIIFNYVTYLMVQDMISFNREFFIQVARAFPLLKTFRILNMESQSCQLTNSQLDEIAEYPHLTYLDILYGNIDYLEQFLNETKTYAPCLTKLKVVYNNLRIVTNNFTRDETRRNCAKIKQLRIFVSLAHTKEFYLHFPLL
;
A
#
# COMPACT_ATOMS: atom_id res chain seq x y z
N MET A 1 -0.31 33.33 -0.66
CA MET A 1 -0.19 32.03 -1.33
C MET A 1 -1.57 31.44 -1.44
N LYS A 2 -2.08 31.15 -2.64
CA LYS A 2 -3.45 30.65 -2.86
C LYS A 2 -3.54 29.11 -2.95
N TYR A 3 -2.44 28.48 -3.34
CA TYR A 3 -2.36 27.03 -3.56
C TYR A 3 -1.13 26.48 -2.82
N PHE A 4 -1.31 25.35 -2.13
CA PHE A 4 -0.24 24.67 -1.42
C PHE A 4 -0.44 23.16 -1.47
N SER A 5 0.64 22.44 -1.73
CA SER A 5 0.66 20.97 -1.71
C SER A 5 1.80 20.50 -0.83
N LEU A 6 1.51 19.56 0.06
CA LEU A 6 2.48 19.01 0.99
C LEU A 6 2.37 17.48 1.01
N LYS A 7 3.53 16.81 0.90
CA LYS A 7 3.69 15.37 1.09
C LYS A 7 4.76 15.15 2.15
N CYS A 8 4.40 14.54 3.26
CA CYS A 8 5.35 14.35 4.38
C CYS A 8 5.12 13.05 5.14
N ASP A 9 6.23 12.41 5.51
CA ASP A 9 6.32 11.27 6.44
C ASP A 9 6.96 11.80 7.73
N ILE A 10 6.22 11.79 8.85
CA ILE A 10 6.58 12.52 10.07
C ILE A 10 6.49 11.61 11.31
N GLN A 11 7.49 11.70 12.18
CA GLN A 11 7.38 11.21 13.56
C GLN A 11 6.62 12.21 14.44
N PHE A 12 5.69 11.74 15.28
CA PHE A 12 4.76 12.58 16.04
C PHE A 12 5.38 13.80 16.75
N SER A 13 6.58 13.68 17.34
CA SER A 13 7.28 14.79 18.01
C SER A 13 7.55 16.01 17.12
N LEU A 14 7.61 15.82 15.80
CA LEU A 14 7.82 16.88 14.80
C LEU A 14 6.52 17.43 14.22
N HIS A 15 5.38 16.75 14.42
CA HIS A 15 4.08 17.17 13.90
C HIS A 15 3.61 18.47 14.58
N ASP A 16 3.60 18.48 15.92
CA ASP A 16 3.03 19.60 16.69
C ASP A 16 3.95 20.83 16.72
N THR A 17 5.27 20.62 16.61
CA THR A 17 6.27 21.69 16.72
C THR A 17 6.54 22.41 15.39
N ASN A 18 6.39 21.75 14.24
CA ASN A 18 6.77 22.33 12.95
C ASN A 18 5.61 22.52 11.96
N PHE A 19 4.62 21.62 11.93
CA PHE A 19 3.57 21.65 10.89
C PHE A 19 2.40 22.55 11.25
N LEU A 20 1.87 22.44 12.47
CA LEU A 20 0.74 23.26 12.89
C LEU A 20 1.05 24.77 12.80
N PRO A 21 2.23 25.27 13.24
CA PRO A 21 2.58 26.69 13.09
C PRO A 21 2.65 27.15 11.63
N LEU A 22 3.07 26.28 10.71
CA LEU A 22 3.10 26.59 9.27
C LEU A 22 1.67 26.79 8.73
N PHE A 23 0.76 25.85 9.02
CA PHE A 23 -0.63 25.93 8.56
C PHE A 23 -1.37 27.14 9.15
N ARG A 24 -1.10 27.47 10.42
CA ARG A 24 -1.66 28.65 11.10
C ARG A 24 -1.34 29.98 10.42
N ARG A 25 -0.28 30.03 9.59
CA ARG A 25 0.13 31.23 8.84
C ARG A 25 -0.49 31.32 7.44
N MET A 26 -1.25 30.31 7.00
CA MET A 26 -1.78 30.22 5.64
C MET A 26 -3.24 30.73 5.50
N SER A 27 -3.57 31.86 6.12
CA SER A 27 -4.95 32.38 6.19
C SER A 27 -5.59 32.73 4.84
N ASN A 28 -4.77 33.01 3.82
CA ASN A 28 -5.22 33.35 2.45
C ASN A 28 -5.25 32.14 1.50
N LEU A 29 -5.09 30.91 2.02
CA LEU A 29 -5.04 29.72 1.19
C LEU A 29 -6.44 29.35 0.70
N GLU A 30 -6.56 29.16 -0.61
CA GLU A 30 -7.82 28.82 -1.29
C GLU A 30 -7.93 27.31 -1.57
N LYS A 31 -6.79 26.66 -1.88
CA LYS A 31 -6.71 25.21 -2.05
C LYS A 31 -5.52 24.58 -1.34
N LEU A 32 -5.77 23.44 -0.70
CA LEU A 32 -4.77 22.63 -0.01
C LEU A 32 -4.83 21.19 -0.49
N THR A 33 -3.67 20.62 -0.83
CA THR A 33 -3.49 19.17 -1.04
C THR A 33 -2.52 18.64 0.01
N LEU A 34 -2.97 17.70 0.84
CA LEU A 34 -2.23 17.24 2.01
C LEU A 34 -2.07 15.70 2.00
N TYR A 35 -0.84 15.22 1.88
CA TYR A 35 -0.49 13.82 2.13
C TYR A 35 0.37 13.75 3.38
N LEU A 36 -0.15 13.11 4.42
CA LEU A 36 0.46 13.08 5.74
C LEU A 36 0.53 11.65 6.27
N ARG A 37 1.71 11.27 6.77
CA ARG A 37 1.87 10.04 7.56
C ARG A 37 2.46 10.41 8.90
N ILE A 38 1.81 9.97 9.97
CA ILE A 38 2.16 10.31 11.35
C ILE A 38 2.44 9.01 12.11
N GLU A 39 3.65 8.88 12.62
CA GLU A 39 4.08 7.73 13.42
C GLU A 39 3.95 7.99 14.93
N ASN A 40 3.69 6.95 15.72
CA ASN A 40 3.69 6.97 17.19
C ASN A 40 2.64 7.89 17.84
N ARG A 41 1.36 7.76 17.45
CA ARG A 41 0.25 8.38 18.21
C ARG A 41 -0.49 7.35 19.05
N ASP A 42 -1.13 7.84 20.11
CA ASP A 42 -2.09 7.04 20.90
C ASP A 42 -3.50 7.05 20.28
N ARG A 43 -3.76 7.95 19.31
CA ARG A 43 -5.06 8.14 18.68
C ARG A 43 -4.91 8.51 17.21
N PHE A 44 -5.89 8.13 16.39
CA PHE A 44 -5.98 8.58 15.00
C PHE A 44 -6.27 10.09 14.94
N VAL A 45 -5.90 10.72 13.83
CA VAL A 45 -6.36 12.08 13.51
C VAL A 45 -7.84 12.02 13.14
N ASP A 46 -8.71 12.56 14.01
CA ASP A 46 -10.14 12.66 13.74
C ASP A 46 -10.52 13.98 13.07
N GLY A 47 -11.77 14.10 12.63
CA GLY A 47 -12.23 15.32 11.98
C GLY A 47 -12.27 16.55 12.89
N THR A 48 -12.47 16.36 14.20
CA THR A 48 -12.46 17.46 15.18
C THR A 48 -11.07 18.08 15.28
N PHE A 49 -10.03 17.25 15.36
CA PHE A 49 -8.64 17.67 15.34
C PHE A 49 -8.33 18.43 14.06
N LEU A 50 -8.71 17.89 12.90
CA LEU A 50 -8.43 18.52 11.62
C LEU A 50 -9.10 19.91 11.51
N GLN A 51 -10.34 20.00 11.98
CA GLN A 51 -11.09 21.27 12.02
C GLN A 51 -10.40 22.30 12.92
N ASN A 52 -10.07 21.92 14.15
CA ASN A 52 -9.58 22.83 15.18
C ASN A 52 -8.11 23.22 15.00
N GLU A 53 -7.28 22.33 14.47
CA GLU A 53 -5.83 22.55 14.38
C GLU A 53 -5.36 23.02 13.00
N ILE A 54 -6.13 22.74 11.94
CA ILE A 54 -5.74 23.09 10.57
C ILE A 54 -6.77 24.02 9.92
N LEU A 55 -8.02 23.58 9.80
CA LEU A 55 -9.00 24.23 8.93
C LEU A 55 -9.48 25.59 9.47
N VAL A 56 -9.60 25.75 10.79
CA VAL A 56 -10.03 27.02 11.41
C VAL A 56 -9.09 28.19 11.06
N TYR A 57 -7.82 27.91 10.76
CA TYR A 57 -6.83 28.92 10.40
C TYR A 57 -6.81 29.27 8.90
N MET A 58 -7.65 28.60 8.09
CA MET A 58 -7.72 28.78 6.64
C MET A 58 -9.15 29.15 6.20
N PRO A 59 -9.67 30.32 6.59
CA PRO A 59 -11.07 30.70 6.33
C PRO A 59 -11.41 30.86 4.84
N GLN A 60 -10.40 31.02 3.98
CA GLN A 60 -10.56 31.13 2.52
C GLN A 60 -10.50 29.78 1.79
N LEU A 61 -10.29 28.68 2.53
CA LEU A 61 -10.11 27.35 1.95
C LEU A 61 -11.44 26.82 1.42
N HIS A 62 -11.53 26.69 0.11
CA HIS A 62 -12.74 26.16 -0.56
C HIS A 62 -12.49 24.80 -1.22
N SER A 63 -11.23 24.33 -1.25
CA SER A 63 -10.86 23.02 -1.79
C SER A 63 -9.77 22.39 -0.92
N PHE A 64 -10.01 21.18 -0.43
CA PHE A 64 -9.08 20.54 0.50
C PHE A 64 -8.95 19.04 0.23
N THR A 65 -7.97 18.61 -0.55
CA THR A 65 -7.79 17.18 -0.84
C THR A 65 -6.77 16.58 0.12
N PHE A 66 -7.10 15.50 0.81
CA PHE A 66 -6.16 14.94 1.79
C PHE A 66 -6.09 13.41 1.82
N TYR A 67 -4.96 12.92 2.31
CA TYR A 67 -4.71 11.58 2.82
C TYR A 67 -3.90 11.72 4.10
N ILE A 68 -4.44 11.21 5.20
CA ILE A 68 -3.79 11.21 6.51
C ILE A 68 -3.75 9.77 7.00
N CYS A 69 -2.56 9.22 7.18
CA CYS A 69 -2.35 7.92 7.81
C CYS A 69 -1.71 8.11 9.17
N THR A 70 -2.30 7.51 10.20
CA THR A 70 -1.76 7.51 11.56
C THR A 70 -1.38 6.10 11.96
N PHE A 71 -0.16 5.91 12.43
CA PHE A 71 0.28 4.68 13.10
C PHE A 71 -0.03 4.84 14.59
N ILE A 72 -0.81 3.90 15.11
CA ILE A 72 -1.42 3.99 16.43
C ILE A 72 -0.98 2.78 17.23
N ASN A 73 -0.46 3.06 18.43
CA ASN A 73 -0.21 2.03 19.40
C ASN A 73 -1.55 1.60 20.03
N THR A 74 -1.89 0.32 19.93
CA THR A 74 -3.16 -0.22 20.42
C THR A 74 -3.07 -0.75 21.84
N ILE A 75 -1.92 -0.63 22.53
CA ILE A 75 -1.78 -0.97 23.93
C ILE A 75 -2.81 -0.18 24.75
N GLY A 76 -3.74 -0.89 25.38
CA GLY A 76 -4.79 -0.31 26.22
C GLY A 76 -6.06 0.13 25.47
N LEU A 77 -6.17 -0.08 24.15
CA LEU A 77 -7.45 0.08 23.45
C LEU A 77 -8.37 -1.09 23.78
N LEU A 78 -9.49 -0.80 24.44
CA LEU A 78 -10.49 -1.79 24.84
C LEU A 78 -11.37 -2.27 23.68
N HIS A 79 -11.40 -1.54 22.56
CA HIS A 79 -12.32 -1.80 21.45
C HIS A 79 -11.61 -1.70 20.10
N HIS A 80 -12.00 -2.58 19.18
CA HIS A 80 -11.63 -2.49 17.78
C HIS A 80 -12.34 -1.30 17.12
N LEU A 81 -11.57 -0.48 16.42
CA LEU A 81 -12.05 0.68 15.70
C LEU A 81 -12.54 0.26 14.31
N SER A 82 -13.77 0.62 13.95
CA SER A 82 -14.28 0.37 12.60
C SER A 82 -14.04 1.56 11.66
N CYS A 83 -14.03 1.30 10.35
CA CYS A 83 -13.96 2.37 9.35
C CYS A 83 -15.14 3.35 9.46
N GLU A 84 -16.33 2.86 9.83
CA GLU A 84 -17.50 3.71 10.04
C GLU A 84 -17.30 4.67 11.22
N ASP A 85 -16.72 4.19 12.32
CA ASP A 85 -16.45 5.02 13.49
C ASP A 85 -15.51 6.18 13.14
N VAL A 86 -14.47 5.89 12.36
CA VAL A 86 -13.52 6.90 11.88
C VAL A 86 -14.22 7.91 10.97
N GLN A 87 -14.93 7.43 9.95
CA GLN A 87 -15.59 8.28 8.96
C GLN A 87 -16.64 9.21 9.58
N ARG A 88 -17.37 8.76 10.62
CA ARG A 88 -18.35 9.58 11.35
C ARG A 88 -17.74 10.86 11.93
N THR A 89 -16.45 10.82 12.30
CA THR A 89 -15.77 12.02 12.85
C THR A 89 -15.53 13.11 11.80
N PHE A 90 -15.61 12.80 10.51
CA PHE A 90 -15.35 13.73 9.40
C PHE A 90 -16.62 14.34 8.78
N THR A 91 -17.80 14.04 9.34
CA THR A 91 -19.10 14.50 8.82
C THR A 91 -19.24 16.02 8.74
N ASN A 92 -18.48 16.76 9.57
CA ASN A 92 -18.55 18.23 9.64
C ASN A 92 -17.52 18.96 8.77
N ILE A 93 -16.65 18.25 8.02
CA ILE A 93 -15.54 18.85 7.25
C ILE A 93 -15.98 19.38 5.85
N GLY A 94 -17.25 19.75 5.70
CA GLY A 94 -17.79 20.30 4.45
C GLY A 94 -18.05 19.24 3.37
N GLN A 95 -18.14 19.68 2.11
CA GLN A 95 -18.70 18.93 0.95
C GLN A 95 -17.89 17.70 0.46
N GLN A 96 -17.04 17.10 1.29
CA GLN A 96 -16.17 16.00 0.87
C GLN A 96 -16.65 14.66 1.40
N HIS A 97 -16.81 13.71 0.48
CA HIS A 97 -16.88 12.30 0.85
C HIS A 97 -15.49 11.84 1.30
N VAL A 98 -15.47 11.17 2.45
CA VAL A 98 -14.26 10.65 3.07
C VAL A 98 -14.37 9.13 3.14
N ALA A 99 -13.29 8.45 2.80
CA ALA A 99 -13.13 7.02 3.06
C ALA A 99 -12.01 6.79 4.06
N SER A 100 -12.01 5.60 4.63
CA SER A 100 -10.97 5.16 5.56
C SER A 100 -10.54 3.73 5.28
N ILE A 101 -9.31 3.42 5.68
CA ILE A 101 -8.75 2.08 5.71
C ILE A 101 -8.14 1.88 7.09
N ILE A 102 -8.53 0.82 7.78
CA ILE A 102 -7.96 0.41 9.06
C ILE A 102 -7.27 -0.93 8.86
N ASN A 103 -6.03 -1.02 9.30
CA ASN A 103 -5.22 -2.22 9.18
C ASN A 103 -4.51 -2.50 10.50
N TYR A 104 -4.66 -3.72 11.03
CA TYR A 104 -4.04 -4.16 12.27
C TYR A 104 -2.71 -4.84 11.93
N ILE A 105 -1.62 -4.11 12.08
CA ILE A 105 -0.28 -4.51 11.63
C ILE A 105 0.39 -5.44 12.64
N SER A 106 0.01 -5.36 13.90
CA SER A 106 0.40 -6.30 14.96
C SER A 106 -0.67 -6.35 16.05
N SER A 107 -0.45 -7.12 17.12
CA SER A 107 -1.31 -7.09 18.31
C SER A 107 -1.32 -5.74 19.03
N GLU A 108 -0.30 -4.91 18.80
CA GLU A 108 -0.05 -3.65 19.51
C GLU A 108 -0.01 -2.44 18.57
N GLU A 109 -0.18 -2.64 17.27
CA GLU A 109 -0.08 -1.56 16.28
C GLU A 109 -1.15 -1.68 15.21
N MET A 110 -1.76 -0.54 14.89
CA MET A 110 -2.66 -0.40 13.75
C MET A 110 -2.33 0.85 12.94
N THR A 111 -2.67 0.84 11.66
CA THR A 111 -2.77 2.05 10.86
C THR A 111 -4.22 2.43 10.65
N CYS A 112 -4.48 3.74 10.75
CA CYS A 112 -5.73 4.35 10.38
C CYS A 112 -5.45 5.39 9.29
N SER A 113 -5.86 5.06 8.07
CA SER A 113 -5.83 5.97 6.93
C SER A 113 -7.21 6.58 6.70
N VAL A 114 -7.26 7.89 6.50
CA VAL A 114 -8.45 8.65 6.12
C VAL A 114 -8.11 9.53 4.92
N PHE A 115 -8.99 9.61 3.93
CA PHE A 115 -8.74 10.39 2.73
C PHE A 115 -10.00 10.90 2.03
N SER A 116 -9.84 12.01 1.30
CA SER A 116 -10.87 12.55 0.41
C SER A 116 -11.13 11.62 -0.79
N ILE A 117 -12.39 11.57 -1.22
CA ILE A 117 -12.82 10.92 -2.46
C ILE A 117 -13.15 12.02 -3.51
N PRO A 118 -12.69 11.88 -4.78
CA PRO A 118 -11.85 10.80 -5.30
C PRO A 118 -10.42 10.84 -4.73
N PHE A 119 -9.79 9.67 -4.59
CA PHE A 119 -8.39 9.57 -4.19
C PHE A 119 -7.49 10.01 -5.34
N THR A 120 -6.64 11.01 -5.13
CA THR A 120 -5.82 11.64 -6.20
C THR A 120 -4.32 11.50 -6.02
N PHE A 121 -3.87 10.78 -4.98
CA PHE A 121 -2.44 10.60 -4.71
C PHE A 121 -1.87 9.42 -5.50
N ASP A 122 -0.57 9.48 -5.76
CA ASP A 122 0.17 8.50 -6.55
C ASP A 122 0.61 7.26 -5.77
N CYS A 123 0.44 7.30 -4.46
CA CYS A 123 1.03 6.36 -3.52
C CYS A 123 0.02 6.01 -2.42
N LEU A 124 -0.09 4.72 -2.12
CA LEU A 124 -0.83 4.19 -0.98
C LEU A 124 0.01 3.10 -0.32
N LYS A 125 0.13 3.11 1.00
CA LYS A 125 1.03 2.23 1.73
C LYS A 125 0.39 1.75 3.02
N ASP A 126 0.92 0.65 3.56
CA ASP A 126 0.55 0.07 4.85
C ASP A 126 -0.92 -0.38 4.93
N ILE A 127 -1.50 -0.75 3.79
CA ILE A 127 -2.87 -1.28 3.75
C ILE A 127 -2.88 -2.80 3.83
N GLY A 128 -3.91 -3.36 4.45
CA GLY A 128 -4.13 -4.80 4.57
C GLY A 128 -5.29 -5.28 3.70
N HIS A 129 -6.02 -6.30 4.18
CA HIS A 129 -7.17 -6.91 3.48
C HIS A 129 -8.38 -5.97 3.32
N THR A 130 -8.43 -4.87 4.08
CA THR A 130 -9.57 -3.95 4.13
C THR A 130 -9.55 -2.91 3.00
N ILE A 131 -9.35 -3.36 1.76
CA ILE A 131 -9.40 -2.48 0.58
C ILE A 131 -10.87 -2.10 0.32
N PRO A 132 -11.23 -0.80 0.36
CA PRO A 132 -12.60 -0.37 0.12
C PRO A 132 -12.95 -0.61 -1.35
N ASN A 133 -14.25 -0.70 -1.64
CA ASN A 133 -14.75 -0.86 -3.02
C ASN A 133 -14.65 0.47 -3.79
N ILE A 134 -13.42 0.96 -3.99
CA ILE A 134 -13.05 2.21 -4.65
C ILE A 134 -11.96 1.88 -5.67
N ILE A 135 -12.03 2.50 -6.84
CA ILE A 135 -10.97 2.42 -7.85
C ILE A 135 -9.97 3.56 -7.64
N PHE A 136 -8.73 3.21 -7.34
CA PHE A 136 -7.63 4.13 -7.10
C PHE A 136 -6.90 4.47 -8.40
N ASN A 137 -7.54 5.27 -9.24
CA ASN A 137 -7.07 5.59 -10.60
C ASN A 137 -5.70 6.26 -10.68
N TYR A 138 -5.21 6.86 -9.61
CA TYR A 138 -3.93 7.59 -9.60
C TYR A 138 -2.79 6.83 -8.93
N VAL A 139 -3.09 5.75 -8.20
CA VAL A 139 -2.07 5.03 -7.42
C VAL A 139 -1.19 4.22 -8.34
N THR A 140 0.11 4.54 -8.32
CA THR A 140 1.16 3.83 -9.06
C THR A 140 2.14 3.11 -8.13
N TYR A 141 2.16 3.46 -6.85
CA TYR A 141 2.92 2.77 -5.81
C TYR A 141 1.98 2.22 -4.75
N LEU A 142 2.02 0.91 -4.54
CA LEU A 142 1.26 0.23 -3.49
C LEU A 142 2.21 -0.55 -2.58
N MET A 143 2.02 -0.40 -1.27
CA MET A 143 2.63 -1.26 -0.27
C MET A 143 1.56 -1.88 0.63
N VAL A 144 1.54 -3.21 0.69
CA VAL A 144 0.59 -3.99 1.50
C VAL A 144 1.31 -4.71 2.63
N GLN A 145 0.67 -4.74 3.79
CA GLN A 145 1.14 -5.43 4.99
C GLN A 145 -0.07 -5.86 5.81
N ASP A 146 -0.02 -7.06 6.39
CA ASP A 146 -1.08 -7.57 7.25
C ASP A 146 -0.54 -8.68 8.16
N MET A 147 -1.27 -9.01 9.22
CA MET A 147 -1.00 -10.13 10.14
C MET A 147 -1.65 -11.44 9.70
N ILE A 148 -2.55 -11.38 8.72
CA ILE A 148 -3.15 -12.57 8.09
C ILE A 148 -2.65 -12.73 6.67
N SER A 149 -2.63 -13.95 6.13
CA SER A 149 -2.08 -14.19 4.78
C SER A 149 -2.95 -13.65 3.65
N PHE A 150 -2.31 -13.14 2.61
CA PHE A 150 -2.96 -12.65 1.39
C PHE A 150 -3.30 -13.82 0.47
N ASN A 151 -4.57 -14.16 0.33
CA ASN A 151 -5.02 -15.18 -0.61
C ASN A 151 -5.03 -14.67 -2.07
N ARG A 152 -5.43 -15.54 -3.01
CA ARG A 152 -5.50 -15.19 -4.43
C ARG A 152 -6.51 -14.07 -4.69
N GLU A 153 -7.66 -14.12 -4.01
CA GLU A 153 -8.76 -13.18 -4.12
C GLU A 153 -8.31 -11.76 -3.77
N PHE A 154 -7.44 -11.61 -2.77
CA PHE A 154 -6.79 -10.35 -2.45
C PHE A 154 -6.01 -9.78 -3.64
N PHE A 155 -5.19 -10.60 -4.32
CA PHE A 155 -4.43 -10.12 -5.48
C PHE A 155 -5.31 -9.78 -6.68
N ILE A 156 -6.45 -10.44 -6.86
CA ILE A 156 -7.46 -10.08 -7.86
C ILE A 156 -8.12 -8.74 -7.49
N GLN A 157 -8.48 -8.56 -6.22
CA GLN A 157 -9.03 -7.31 -5.72
C GLN A 157 -8.06 -6.15 -5.90
N VAL A 158 -6.76 -6.36 -5.62
CA VAL A 158 -5.72 -5.36 -5.86
C VAL A 158 -5.63 -5.01 -7.35
N ALA A 159 -5.59 -6.01 -8.24
CA ALA A 159 -5.53 -5.76 -9.69
C ALA A 159 -6.70 -4.88 -10.17
N ARG A 160 -7.92 -5.12 -9.65
CA ARG A 160 -9.12 -4.33 -9.97
C ARG A 160 -9.12 -2.93 -9.36
N ALA A 161 -8.67 -2.81 -8.11
CA ALA A 161 -8.68 -1.53 -7.39
C ALA A 161 -7.56 -0.58 -7.84
N PHE A 162 -6.45 -1.11 -8.36
CA PHE A 162 -5.24 -0.33 -8.70
C PHE A 162 -4.82 -0.51 -10.17
N PRO A 163 -5.62 -0.03 -11.14
CA PRO A 163 -5.42 -0.32 -12.55
C PRO A 163 -4.08 0.21 -13.10
N LEU A 164 -3.53 1.30 -12.52
CA LEU A 164 -2.26 1.91 -12.96
C LEU A 164 -1.04 1.52 -12.11
N LEU A 165 -1.13 0.43 -11.34
CA LEU A 165 -0.08 0.04 -10.42
C LEU A 165 1.25 -0.26 -11.13
N LYS A 166 2.32 0.46 -10.76
CA LYS A 166 3.67 0.30 -11.32
C LYS A 166 4.66 -0.35 -10.38
N THR A 167 4.53 -0.08 -9.08
CA THR A 167 5.37 -0.64 -8.02
C THR A 167 4.49 -1.30 -6.98
N PHE A 168 4.69 -2.59 -6.75
CA PHE A 168 3.99 -3.34 -5.73
C PHE A 168 4.96 -3.93 -4.72
N ARG A 169 4.79 -3.56 -3.45
CA ARG A 169 5.58 -4.07 -2.33
C ARG A 169 4.69 -4.86 -1.37
N ILE A 170 5.11 -6.08 -1.04
CA ILE A 170 4.37 -7.00 -0.17
C ILE A 170 5.24 -7.27 1.06
N LEU A 171 4.72 -6.91 2.24
CA LEU A 171 5.35 -7.12 3.55
C LEU A 171 4.45 -8.01 4.39
N ASN A 172 4.55 -9.31 4.21
CA ASN A 172 3.70 -10.28 4.92
C ASN A 172 4.42 -11.62 4.89
N MET A 173 4.70 -12.19 6.05
CA MET A 173 5.45 -13.45 6.14
C MET A 173 4.55 -14.67 6.28
N GLU A 174 3.24 -14.46 6.41
CA GLU A 174 2.25 -15.52 6.56
C GLU A 174 2.08 -16.29 5.26
N SER A 175 2.01 -17.62 5.36
CA SER A 175 1.77 -18.52 4.22
C SER A 175 0.31 -18.49 3.80
N GLN A 176 0.03 -18.64 2.51
CA GLN A 176 -1.32 -18.85 2.02
C GLN A 176 -1.86 -20.16 2.61
N SER A 177 -2.97 -20.10 3.36
CA SER A 177 -3.65 -21.33 3.76
C SER A 177 -4.29 -21.95 2.50
N CYS A 178 -4.11 -23.26 2.30
CA CYS A 178 -4.58 -23.99 1.11
C CYS A 178 -6.13 -24.10 0.99
N GLN A 179 -6.90 -23.15 1.53
CA GLN A 179 -8.35 -23.13 1.39
C GLN A 179 -8.72 -22.56 0.01
N LEU A 180 -8.42 -23.33 -1.03
CA LEU A 180 -8.92 -23.08 -2.38
C LEU A 180 -10.44 -23.30 -2.36
N THR A 181 -11.21 -22.21 -2.40
CA THR A 181 -12.62 -22.33 -2.77
C THR A 181 -12.69 -22.52 -4.29
N ASN A 182 -13.31 -23.62 -4.73
CA ASN A 182 -13.25 -24.11 -6.11
C ASN A 182 -13.84 -23.16 -7.18
N SER A 183 -14.43 -22.02 -6.81
CA SER A 183 -15.24 -21.19 -7.71
C SER A 183 -14.51 -20.02 -8.38
N GLN A 184 -13.24 -19.73 -8.03
CA GLN A 184 -12.46 -18.62 -8.62
C GLN A 184 -11.05 -19.03 -9.10
N LEU A 185 -10.79 -20.33 -9.24
CA LEU A 185 -9.49 -20.89 -9.62
C LEU A 185 -8.96 -20.40 -10.99
N ASP A 186 -9.84 -19.93 -11.87
CA ASP A 186 -9.50 -19.60 -13.26
C ASP A 186 -9.25 -18.11 -13.54
N GLU A 187 -9.55 -17.21 -12.59
CA GLU A 187 -9.33 -15.78 -12.84
C GLU A 187 -7.85 -15.41 -12.64
N ILE A 188 -7.18 -14.99 -13.71
CA ILE A 188 -5.81 -14.50 -13.69
C ILE A 188 -5.81 -13.05 -13.20
N ALA A 189 -4.98 -12.74 -12.20
CA ALA A 189 -4.81 -11.36 -11.77
C ALA A 189 -3.97 -10.60 -12.82
N GLU A 190 -4.51 -9.53 -13.39
CA GLU A 190 -3.85 -8.75 -14.43
C GLU A 190 -3.22 -7.48 -13.88
N TYR A 191 -1.91 -7.34 -14.09
CA TYR A 191 -1.12 -6.19 -13.68
C TYR A 191 -0.41 -5.57 -14.89
N PRO A 192 -1.16 -4.91 -15.79
CA PRO A 192 -0.65 -4.49 -17.10
C PRO A 192 0.50 -3.48 -17.00
N HIS A 193 0.54 -2.68 -15.92
CA HIS A 193 1.53 -1.64 -15.72
C HIS A 193 2.58 -1.95 -14.65
N LEU A 194 2.53 -3.13 -14.01
CA LEU A 194 3.46 -3.48 -12.95
C LEU A 194 4.87 -3.65 -13.50
N THR A 195 5.78 -2.78 -13.07
CA THR A 195 7.18 -2.77 -13.50
C THR A 195 8.15 -3.26 -12.43
N TYR A 196 7.79 -3.07 -11.16
CA TYR A 196 8.62 -3.41 -10.02
C TYR A 196 7.83 -4.14 -8.94
N LEU A 197 8.33 -5.31 -8.55
CA LEU A 197 7.80 -6.14 -7.49
C LEU A 197 8.85 -6.33 -6.38
N ASP A 198 8.48 -6.01 -5.14
CA ASP A 198 9.31 -6.21 -3.94
C ASP A 198 8.61 -7.18 -2.97
N ILE A 199 9.15 -8.40 -2.88
CA ILE A 199 8.72 -9.49 -1.98
C ILE A 199 9.91 -9.90 -1.11
N LEU A 200 10.78 -8.94 -0.73
CA LEU A 200 11.93 -9.26 0.13
C LEU A 200 11.48 -9.77 1.52
N TYR A 201 10.42 -9.18 2.06
CA TYR A 201 9.83 -9.53 3.35
C TYR A 201 8.44 -10.15 3.16
N GLY A 202 8.30 -10.90 2.07
CA GLY A 202 7.09 -11.62 1.73
C GLY A 202 7.28 -13.13 1.85
N ASN A 203 6.20 -13.84 2.15
CA ASN A 203 6.16 -15.28 2.05
C ASN A 203 6.46 -15.77 0.61
N ILE A 204 7.02 -16.96 0.48
CA ILE A 204 7.35 -17.59 -0.79
C ILE A 204 6.12 -17.79 -1.69
N ASP A 205 4.94 -17.98 -1.11
CA ASP A 205 3.69 -18.17 -1.85
C ASP A 205 3.34 -16.97 -2.72
N TYR A 206 3.65 -15.76 -2.25
CA TYR A 206 3.44 -14.52 -3.01
C TYR A 206 4.42 -14.43 -4.18
N LEU A 207 5.64 -14.95 -4.03
CA LEU A 207 6.56 -15.05 -5.14
C LEU A 207 6.04 -16.02 -6.20
N GLU A 208 5.51 -17.18 -5.79
CA GLU A 208 4.88 -18.11 -6.72
C GLU A 208 3.67 -17.49 -7.41
N GLN A 209 2.83 -16.75 -6.68
CA GLN A 209 1.66 -16.04 -7.23
C GLN A 209 2.04 -15.15 -8.42
N PHE A 210 3.14 -14.40 -8.34
CA PHE A 210 3.54 -13.46 -9.39
C PHE A 210 4.43 -14.08 -10.48
N LEU A 211 5.27 -15.06 -10.14
CA LEU A 211 6.13 -15.69 -11.14
C LEU A 211 5.40 -16.74 -11.97
N ASN A 212 4.40 -17.42 -11.41
CA ASN A 212 3.61 -18.40 -12.15
C ASN A 212 2.65 -17.71 -13.12
N GLU A 213 2.85 -17.94 -14.42
CA GLU A 213 2.05 -17.31 -15.49
C GLU A 213 0.58 -17.72 -15.50
N THR A 214 0.21 -18.83 -14.85
CA THR A 214 -1.19 -19.26 -14.73
C THR A 214 -1.95 -18.55 -13.61
N LYS A 215 -1.22 -17.86 -12.71
CA LYS A 215 -1.79 -17.15 -11.55
C LYS A 215 -1.86 -15.64 -11.80
N THR A 216 -0.82 -15.07 -12.42
CA THR A 216 -0.70 -13.62 -12.61
C THR A 216 -0.12 -13.28 -13.98
N TYR A 217 -0.76 -12.33 -14.67
CA TYR A 217 -0.26 -11.73 -15.89
C TYR A 217 0.33 -10.34 -15.61
N ALA A 218 1.66 -10.25 -15.62
CA ALA A 218 2.41 -9.01 -15.44
C ALA A 218 3.37 -8.77 -16.61
N PRO A 219 2.89 -8.25 -17.76
CA PRO A 219 3.70 -8.15 -18.98
C PRO A 219 4.87 -7.16 -18.86
N CYS A 220 4.72 -6.13 -18.02
CA CYS A 220 5.73 -5.08 -17.85
C CYS A 220 6.72 -5.33 -16.71
N LEU A 221 6.63 -6.48 -16.03
CA LEU A 221 7.46 -6.78 -14.87
C LEU A 221 8.93 -6.95 -15.31
N THR A 222 9.76 -5.97 -14.94
CA THR A 222 11.17 -5.91 -15.35
C THR A 222 12.12 -5.82 -14.17
N LYS A 223 11.62 -5.51 -12.98
CA LYS A 223 12.40 -5.40 -11.75
C LYS A 223 11.81 -6.29 -10.67
N LEU A 224 12.64 -7.10 -10.04
CA LEU A 224 12.26 -7.99 -8.95
C LEU A 224 13.22 -7.83 -7.78
N LYS A 225 12.69 -7.76 -6.56
CA LYS A 225 13.46 -7.80 -5.33
C LYS A 225 12.94 -8.92 -4.42
N VAL A 226 13.83 -9.85 -4.06
CA VAL A 226 13.45 -11.13 -3.44
C VAL A 226 14.62 -11.79 -2.70
N VAL A 227 14.32 -12.76 -1.82
CA VAL A 227 15.32 -13.65 -1.21
C VAL A 227 15.75 -14.75 -2.20
N TYR A 228 17.05 -15.02 -2.34
CA TYR A 228 17.56 -16.00 -3.31
C TYR A 228 16.94 -17.39 -3.16
N ASN A 229 16.87 -17.88 -1.91
CA ASN A 229 16.38 -19.22 -1.62
C ASN A 229 14.90 -19.40 -2.03
N ASN A 230 14.07 -18.38 -1.82
CA ASN A 230 12.68 -18.40 -2.23
C ASN A 230 12.58 -18.50 -3.76
N LEU A 231 13.39 -17.72 -4.47
CA LEU A 231 13.45 -17.76 -5.93
C LEU A 231 13.89 -19.14 -6.44
N ARG A 232 14.91 -19.74 -5.83
CA ARG A 232 15.39 -21.08 -6.17
C ARG A 232 14.30 -22.14 -5.96
N ILE A 233 13.54 -22.06 -4.87
CA ILE A 233 12.47 -23.01 -4.57
C ILE A 233 11.31 -22.86 -5.57
N VAL A 234 10.78 -21.64 -5.76
CA VAL A 234 9.64 -21.38 -6.65
C VAL A 234 9.92 -21.79 -8.09
N THR A 235 11.14 -21.55 -8.56
CA THR A 235 11.57 -21.88 -9.92
C THR A 235 12.06 -23.33 -10.07
N ASN A 236 12.01 -24.15 -9.02
CA ASN A 236 12.59 -25.49 -8.96
C ASN A 236 14.04 -25.54 -9.47
N ASN A 237 14.93 -24.81 -8.79
CA ASN A 237 16.32 -24.59 -9.23
C ASN A 237 16.41 -24.05 -10.67
N PHE A 238 15.54 -23.10 -11.02
CA PHE A 238 15.50 -22.44 -12.33
C PHE A 238 15.12 -23.34 -13.51
N THR A 239 14.47 -24.48 -13.25
CA THR A 239 14.04 -25.45 -14.28
C THR A 239 12.52 -25.45 -14.54
N ARG A 240 11.72 -24.75 -13.73
CA ARG A 240 10.26 -24.75 -13.84
C ARG A 240 9.74 -23.83 -14.95
N ASP A 241 9.14 -24.41 -15.99
CA ASP A 241 8.70 -23.68 -17.19
C ASP A 241 7.59 -22.64 -16.91
N GLU A 242 6.66 -22.90 -15.99
CA GLU A 242 5.54 -21.97 -15.68
C GLU A 242 6.02 -20.64 -15.09
N THR A 243 7.22 -20.63 -14.50
CA THR A 243 7.84 -19.41 -13.95
C THR A 243 8.75 -18.70 -14.96
N ARG A 244 9.18 -19.43 -15.99
CA ARG A 244 10.22 -18.99 -16.92
C ARG A 244 9.81 -17.77 -17.73
N ARG A 245 8.56 -17.68 -18.18
CA ARG A 245 8.09 -16.55 -19.03
C ARG A 245 8.13 -15.22 -18.28
N ASN A 246 7.73 -15.20 -17.02
CA ASN A 246 7.77 -13.97 -16.22
C ASN A 246 9.20 -13.65 -15.77
N CYS A 247 10.00 -14.65 -15.40
CA CYS A 247 11.42 -14.47 -15.09
C CYS A 247 12.23 -13.93 -16.28
N ALA A 248 11.94 -14.38 -17.50
CA ALA A 248 12.67 -13.98 -18.71
C ALA A 248 12.56 -12.49 -19.06
N LYS A 249 11.57 -11.78 -18.49
CA LYS A 249 11.37 -10.34 -18.68
C LYS A 249 12.18 -9.49 -17.70
N ILE A 250 12.71 -10.09 -16.63
CA ILE A 250 13.41 -9.38 -15.56
C ILE A 250 14.77 -8.89 -16.05
N LYS A 251 14.96 -7.57 -16.01
CA LYS A 251 16.20 -6.85 -16.37
C LYS A 251 16.99 -6.39 -15.15
N GLN A 252 16.36 -6.37 -13.99
CA GLN A 252 17.00 -5.99 -12.74
C GLN A 252 16.50 -6.89 -11.61
N LEU A 253 17.39 -7.73 -11.10
CA LEU A 253 17.11 -8.63 -9.99
C LEU A 253 17.94 -8.23 -8.78
N ARG A 254 17.26 -7.82 -7.69
CA ARG A 254 17.90 -7.52 -6.40
C ARG A 254 17.68 -8.70 -5.46
N ILE A 255 18.76 -9.42 -5.17
CA ILE A 255 18.71 -10.63 -4.37
C ILE A 255 19.35 -10.38 -3.00
N PHE A 256 18.68 -10.83 -1.94
CA PHE A 256 19.27 -10.85 -0.60
C PHE A 256 19.83 -12.25 -0.30
N VAL A 257 21.06 -12.29 0.22
CA VAL A 257 21.92 -13.49 0.38
C VAL A 257 22.36 -14.07 -0.97
N SER A 258 23.54 -13.68 -1.44
CA SER A 258 24.08 -14.14 -2.74
C SER A 258 24.86 -15.45 -2.60
N LEU A 259 24.60 -16.39 -3.51
CA LEU A 259 25.43 -17.57 -3.79
C LEU A 259 25.93 -17.52 -5.23
N ALA A 260 26.84 -18.42 -5.60
CA ALA A 260 27.25 -18.57 -7.00
C ALA A 260 26.04 -18.94 -7.89
N HIS A 261 25.92 -18.28 -9.04
CA HIS A 261 24.83 -18.51 -9.99
C HIS A 261 25.14 -19.70 -10.89
N THR A 262 24.16 -20.60 -11.07
CA THR A 262 24.29 -21.74 -12.00
C THR A 262 24.03 -21.32 -13.44
N LYS A 263 24.29 -22.21 -14.41
CA LYS A 263 23.97 -21.94 -15.82
C LYS A 263 22.46 -21.79 -16.03
N GLU A 264 21.67 -22.59 -15.32
CA GLU A 264 20.20 -22.58 -15.35
C GLU A 264 19.65 -21.23 -14.90
N PHE A 265 20.29 -20.58 -13.92
CA PHE A 265 19.91 -19.23 -13.48
C PHE A 265 19.93 -18.23 -14.66
N TYR A 266 21.01 -18.17 -15.43
CA TYR A 266 21.10 -17.24 -16.58
C TYR A 266 20.19 -17.63 -17.74
N LEU A 267 19.88 -18.93 -17.91
CA LEU A 267 18.87 -19.38 -18.88
C LEU A 267 17.45 -18.96 -18.47
N HIS A 268 17.20 -18.84 -17.17
CA HIS A 268 15.92 -18.44 -16.59
C HIS A 268 15.76 -16.92 -16.51
N PHE A 269 16.88 -16.19 -16.42
CA PHE A 269 16.97 -14.73 -16.43
C PHE A 269 17.91 -14.19 -17.53
N PRO A 270 17.58 -14.41 -18.82
CA PRO A 270 18.45 -14.08 -19.96
C PRO A 270 18.71 -12.58 -20.18
N LEU A 271 18.05 -11.69 -19.45
CA LEU A 271 18.20 -10.23 -19.57
C LEU A 271 19.02 -9.59 -18.42
N LEU A 272 19.56 -10.42 -17.50
CA LEU A 272 20.49 -9.99 -16.44
C LEU A 272 21.94 -10.04 -16.94
#